data_AF-A0A426ZIE3-F1
#
_entry.id   AF-A0A426ZIE3-F1
#
_cell.length_a   1.000
_cell.length_b   1.000
_cell.length_c   1.000
_cell.angle_alpha   90.00
_cell.angle_beta   90.00
_cell.angle_gamma   90.00
#
_symmetry.space_group_name_H-M   'P 1'
#
loop_
_entity.id
_entity.type
_entity.pdbx_description
1 polymer ?
#
loop_
_entity_poly.entity_id
_entity_poly.type
_entity_poly.pdbx_seq_one_letter_code
_entity_poly.pdbx_strand_id
1 'polypeptide(L)'
;AAVAPKRSRSRGMEGEEGSESKQHHLSAGTLDPVFAQKKKHAVMLDRLATLQQSRLQQSAARSAAAVAASPAFESVSAFVDRFAESRRSIEADLQGCRAMATDPASAARLKPELEKMAASIADLDRLVAENSYFLPSYEVRSSLRAIAALKEALEAANSELLPRKKFSFRNKAPKKDPTFLVKEIEEAKVSVAPEKPDLAVVRETPGFREKEGSILIKHFRVSEEGEGDFTLADLNSCEIYLRGRLRALFIHRLTDCRVFAGAVLGSILIEEVSDCLLMLASHQIRIHHARATDFYLRVRSRPIIEDSHAVRFAPYRLLYEGIEEELRDSGLEEETGNWANVDDFGWLRAVQSPNWSVIPEEQRVQTIMPSED
;
A
#
# COMPACT_ATOMS: atom_id res chain seq x y z
N ALA A 1 -28.27 -54.39 -2.12
CA ALA A 1 -27.13 -55.24 -2.53
C ALA A 1 -25.93 -54.31 -2.68
N ALA A 2 -25.04 -54.18 -1.69
CA ALA A 2 -23.93 -55.09 -1.37
C ALA A 2 -22.86 -54.99 -2.50
N VAL A 3 -21.56 -54.79 -2.29
CA VAL A 3 -20.61 -55.35 -1.31
C VAL A 3 -19.29 -54.53 -1.32
N ALA A 4 -18.65 -54.38 -0.16
CA ALA A 4 -17.26 -53.91 0.02
C ALA A 4 -16.25 -55.08 0.02
N PRO A 5 -14.95 -54.90 -0.29
CA PRO A 5 -13.96 -55.95 -0.07
C PRO A 5 -13.17 -55.79 1.24
N LYS A 6 -12.90 -56.96 1.85
CA LYS A 6 -12.23 -57.20 3.13
C LYS A 6 -10.70 -57.35 3.00
N ARG A 7 -10.05 -57.11 4.15
CA ARG A 7 -8.67 -57.45 4.56
C ARG A 7 -8.23 -58.89 4.24
N SER A 8 -6.91 -59.08 4.09
CA SER A 8 -6.21 -60.33 4.44
C SER A 8 -4.99 -60.04 5.32
N ARG A 9 -4.90 -60.76 6.45
CA ARG A 9 -3.74 -60.91 7.34
C ARG A 9 -3.19 -62.31 7.07
N SER A 10 -1.88 -62.45 6.91
CA SER A 10 -1.19 -63.73 6.97
C SER A 10 -0.42 -63.85 8.30
N ARG A 11 -0.51 -65.04 8.88
CA ARG A 11 0.02 -65.48 10.17
C ARG A 11 1.02 -66.59 9.83
N GLY A 12 2.23 -66.52 10.38
CA GLY A 12 3.23 -67.59 10.33
C GLY A 12 3.82 -67.73 11.72
N MET A 13 3.86 -68.96 12.22
CA MET A 13 4.17 -69.38 13.59
C MET A 13 5.29 -70.44 13.52
N GLU A 14 5.97 -70.66 14.66
CA GLU A 14 6.88 -71.77 15.02
C GLU A 14 8.38 -71.54 14.70
N GLY A 15 9.35 -71.85 15.58
CA GLY A 15 9.33 -72.51 16.89
C GLY A 15 10.70 -72.50 17.61
N GLU A 16 10.65 -72.96 18.88
CA GLU A 16 11.63 -73.71 19.72
C GLU A 16 13.03 -73.13 20.04
N GLU A 17 13.30 -72.92 21.35
CA GLU A 17 14.22 -73.68 22.25
C GLU A 17 15.69 -73.21 22.14
N GLY A 18 16.51 -73.00 23.18
CA GLY A 18 16.45 -73.21 24.61
C GLY A 18 17.81 -72.79 25.22
N SER A 19 18.05 -73.17 26.48
CA SER A 19 19.32 -73.16 27.24
C SER A 19 19.66 -71.94 28.14
N GLU A 20 19.46 -72.16 29.45
CA GLU A 20 20.14 -71.52 30.57
C GLU A 20 21.59 -72.02 30.69
N SER A 21 22.52 -71.18 31.17
CA SER A 21 23.69 -71.66 31.94
C SER A 21 24.18 -70.58 32.90
N LYS A 22 24.63 -71.03 34.07
CA LYS A 22 24.91 -70.28 35.30
C LYS A 22 26.40 -70.47 35.67
N GLN A 23 26.97 -69.50 36.41
CA GLN A 23 28.26 -69.53 37.16
C GLN A 23 29.53 -69.27 36.30
N HIS A 24 30.57 -68.52 36.71
CA HIS A 24 31.29 -68.50 37.99
C HIS A 24 32.04 -67.16 38.29
N HIS A 25 32.46 -67.05 39.56
CA HIS A 25 33.12 -65.98 40.32
C HIS A 25 34.59 -65.62 39.95
N LEU A 26 35.04 -64.44 40.48
CA LEU A 26 36.41 -63.91 40.77
C LEU A 26 36.83 -62.73 39.86
N SER A 27 37.52 -61.66 40.25
CA SER A 27 37.86 -60.97 41.51
C SER A 27 38.63 -59.69 41.10
N ALA A 28 38.49 -58.61 41.90
CA ALA A 28 39.40 -57.46 42.02
C ALA A 28 39.55 -56.46 40.85
N GLY A 29 39.12 -55.24 41.13
CA GLY A 29 39.43 -54.02 40.38
C GLY A 29 38.66 -52.85 40.97
N THR A 30 39.05 -52.38 42.15
CA THR A 30 38.52 -51.19 42.81
C THR A 30 38.71 -49.98 41.90
N LEU A 31 37.69 -49.67 41.08
CA LEU A 31 37.64 -48.43 40.31
C LEU A 31 37.19 -47.33 41.24
N ASP A 32 38.14 -46.46 41.58
CA ASP A 32 37.96 -45.25 42.37
C ASP A 32 36.63 -44.54 41.99
N PRO A 33 35.69 -44.30 42.93
CA PRO A 33 34.36 -43.78 42.61
C PRO A 33 34.42 -42.42 41.90
N VAL A 34 35.48 -41.65 42.15
CA VAL A 34 35.78 -40.38 41.46
C VAL A 34 36.14 -40.61 39.99
N PHE A 35 36.90 -41.65 39.67
CA PHE A 35 37.27 -41.99 38.29
C PHE A 35 36.07 -42.52 37.51
N ALA A 36 35.24 -43.37 38.14
CA ALA A 36 33.99 -43.85 37.56
C ALA A 36 33.01 -42.70 37.29
N GLN A 37 32.92 -41.71 38.18
CA GLN A 37 32.06 -40.53 38.01
C GLN A 37 32.59 -39.59 36.92
N LYS A 38 33.91 -39.35 36.86
CA LYS A 38 34.54 -38.60 35.75
C LYS A 38 34.34 -39.28 34.39
N LYS A 39 34.43 -40.61 34.33
CA LYS A 39 34.18 -41.39 33.11
C LYS A 39 32.71 -41.30 32.68
N LYS A 40 31.76 -41.36 33.62
CA LYS A 40 30.33 -41.14 33.34
C LYS A 40 30.05 -39.72 32.83
N HIS A 41 30.69 -38.71 33.43
CA HIS A 41 30.57 -37.32 32.99
C HIS A 41 31.16 -37.12 31.58
N ALA A 42 32.31 -37.70 31.28
CA ALA A 42 32.91 -37.65 29.94
C ALA A 42 32.01 -38.31 28.87
N VAL A 43 31.42 -39.48 29.18
CA VAL A 43 30.47 -40.16 28.29
C VAL A 43 29.18 -39.35 28.10
N MET A 44 28.73 -38.63 29.14
CA MET A 44 27.57 -37.73 29.04
C MET A 44 27.87 -36.53 28.14
N LEU A 45 29.04 -35.90 28.27
CA LEU A 45 29.44 -34.78 27.43
C LEU A 45 29.59 -35.18 25.96
N ASP A 46 30.17 -36.36 25.71
CA ASP A 46 30.32 -36.91 24.36
C ASP A 46 28.96 -37.21 23.72
N ARG A 47 28.01 -37.75 24.50
CA ARG A 47 26.61 -37.91 24.05
C ARG A 47 25.95 -36.58 23.74
N LEU A 48 26.14 -35.55 24.56
CA LEU A 48 25.58 -34.22 24.31
C LEU A 48 26.17 -33.58 23.05
N ALA A 49 27.49 -33.71 22.84
CA ALA A 49 28.16 -33.22 21.64
C ALA A 49 27.67 -33.96 20.38
N THR A 50 27.51 -35.28 20.46
CA THR A 50 26.98 -36.11 19.36
C THR A 50 25.53 -35.74 19.04
N LEU A 51 24.69 -35.51 20.05
CA LEU A 51 23.31 -35.04 19.87
C LEU A 51 23.25 -33.64 19.27
N GLN A 52 24.15 -32.73 19.67
CA GLN A 52 24.23 -31.39 19.11
C GLN A 52 24.69 -31.40 17.66
N GLN A 53 25.71 -32.19 17.32
CA GLN A 53 26.14 -32.39 15.92
C GLN A 53 25.03 -33.02 15.09
N SER A 54 24.33 -34.02 15.61
CA SER A 54 23.19 -34.64 14.92
C SER A 54 22.05 -33.64 14.67
N ARG A 55 21.73 -32.77 15.64
CA ARG A 55 20.74 -31.69 15.45
C ARG A 55 21.18 -30.68 14.41
N LEU A 56 22.46 -30.28 14.40
CA LEU A 56 23.00 -29.36 13.40
C LEU A 56 22.99 -29.97 12.00
N GLN A 57 23.36 -31.24 11.86
CA GLN A 57 23.30 -31.97 10.59
C GLN A 57 21.87 -32.18 10.10
N GLN A 58 20.92 -32.50 10.99
CA GLN A 58 19.50 -32.59 10.64
C GLN A 58 18.91 -31.22 10.27
N SER A 59 19.33 -30.15 10.93
CA SER A 59 18.95 -28.78 10.57
C SER A 59 19.49 -28.41 9.18
N ALA A 60 20.77 -28.68 8.93
CA ALA A 60 21.43 -28.41 7.65
C ALA A 60 20.85 -29.27 6.50
N ALA A 61 20.51 -30.53 6.78
CA ALA A 61 19.85 -31.41 5.82
C ALA A 61 18.39 -30.97 5.54
N ARG A 62 17.66 -30.49 6.56
CA ARG A 62 16.32 -29.91 6.37
C ARG A 62 16.36 -28.60 5.57
N SER A 63 17.34 -27.74 5.81
CA SER A 63 17.52 -26.53 5.00
C SER A 63 17.94 -26.86 3.57
N ALA A 64 18.84 -27.82 3.37
CA ALA A 64 19.25 -28.26 2.03
C ALA A 64 18.11 -28.94 1.26
N ALA A 65 17.30 -29.76 1.94
CA ALA A 65 16.12 -30.38 1.35
C ALA A 65 15.00 -29.37 1.03
N ALA A 66 14.83 -28.32 1.83
CA ALA A 66 13.91 -27.22 1.55
C ALA A 66 14.34 -26.39 0.33
N VAL A 67 15.65 -26.23 0.13
CA VAL A 67 16.23 -25.57 -1.06
C VAL A 67 16.11 -26.45 -2.31
N ALA A 68 16.29 -27.77 -2.19
CA ALA A 68 16.21 -28.71 -3.31
C ALA A 68 14.77 -29.05 -3.76
N ALA A 69 13.76 -28.85 -2.90
CA ALA A 69 12.37 -29.22 -3.17
C ALA A 69 11.49 -28.05 -3.69
N SER A 70 12.04 -26.85 -3.86
CA SER A 70 11.28 -25.68 -4.34
C SER A 70 11.37 -25.55 -5.87
N PRO A 71 10.24 -25.42 -6.58
CA PRO A 71 10.24 -25.27 -8.03
C PRO A 71 10.77 -23.88 -8.40
N ALA A 72 11.90 -23.78 -9.10
CA ALA A 72 12.40 -22.61 -9.86
C ALA A 72 12.06 -21.18 -9.35
N PHE A 73 12.01 -20.95 -8.04
CA PHE A 73 11.85 -19.64 -7.43
C PHE A 73 13.25 -19.12 -7.07
N GLU A 74 13.64 -17.95 -7.59
CA GLU A 74 14.84 -17.25 -7.14
C GLU A 74 14.72 -17.03 -5.61
N SER A 75 15.71 -17.46 -4.82
CA SER A 75 15.73 -17.17 -3.39
C SER A 75 15.76 -15.65 -3.14
N VAL A 76 15.23 -15.18 -2.00
CA VAL A 76 15.28 -13.75 -1.62
C VAL A 76 16.69 -13.17 -1.72
N SER A 77 17.71 -13.93 -1.29
CA SER A 77 19.12 -13.54 -1.43
C SER A 77 19.56 -13.40 -2.90
N ALA A 78 19.16 -14.33 -3.77
CA ALA A 78 19.49 -14.27 -5.19
C ALA A 78 18.87 -13.04 -5.87
N PHE A 79 17.62 -12.69 -5.50
CA PHE A 79 16.99 -11.45 -5.95
C PHE A 79 17.77 -10.22 -5.46
N VAL A 80 18.10 -10.15 -4.16
CA VAL A 80 18.81 -9.00 -3.58
C VAL A 80 20.18 -8.81 -4.23
N ASP A 81 20.92 -9.90 -4.47
CA ASP A 81 22.22 -9.87 -5.13
C ASP A 81 22.11 -9.35 -6.57
N ARG A 82 21.17 -9.90 -7.35
CA ARG A 82 20.91 -9.51 -8.74
C ARG A 82 20.45 -8.06 -8.85
N PHE A 83 19.56 -7.62 -7.95
CA PHE A 83 19.10 -6.24 -7.86
C PHE A 83 20.25 -5.29 -7.51
N ALA A 84 21.08 -5.66 -6.54
CA ALA A 84 22.22 -4.86 -6.11
C ALA A 84 23.32 -4.76 -7.17
N GLU A 85 23.53 -5.80 -7.99
CA GLU A 85 24.47 -5.80 -9.11
C GLU A 85 23.98 -4.90 -10.25
N SER A 86 22.72 -5.06 -10.66
CA SER A 86 22.11 -4.22 -11.70
C SER A 86 22.09 -2.74 -11.28
N ARG A 87 21.73 -2.44 -10.02
CA ARG A 87 21.81 -1.09 -9.45
C ARG A 87 23.23 -0.51 -9.53
N ARG A 88 24.24 -1.28 -9.11
CA ARG A 88 25.65 -0.84 -9.18
C ARG A 88 26.11 -0.58 -10.60
N SER A 89 25.68 -1.39 -11.57
CA SER A 89 25.99 -1.18 -12.99
C SER A 89 25.43 0.15 -13.49
N ILE A 90 24.16 0.45 -13.20
CA ILE A 90 23.51 1.70 -13.62
C ILE A 90 24.17 2.91 -12.97
N GLU A 91 24.51 2.82 -11.67
CA GLU A 91 25.22 3.89 -10.95
C GLU A 91 26.62 4.14 -11.54
N ALA A 92 27.36 3.08 -11.93
CA ALA A 92 28.66 3.20 -12.57
C ALA A 92 28.56 3.82 -13.97
N ASP A 93 27.57 3.41 -14.78
CA ASP A 93 27.33 3.96 -16.11
C ASP A 93 26.95 5.45 -16.05
N LEU A 94 26.14 5.86 -15.06
CA LEU A 94 25.79 7.25 -14.81
C LEU A 94 27.02 8.10 -14.48
N GLN A 95 27.92 7.57 -13.64
CA GLN A 95 29.17 8.25 -13.28
C GLN A 95 30.11 8.35 -14.49
N GLY A 96 30.20 7.30 -15.31
CA GLY A 96 30.95 7.30 -16.57
C GLY A 96 30.45 8.37 -17.53
N CYS A 97 29.13 8.49 -17.72
CA CYS A 97 28.52 9.52 -18.57
C CYS A 97 28.83 10.93 -18.07
N ARG A 98 28.78 11.17 -16.75
CA ARG A 98 29.14 12.47 -16.15
C ARG A 98 30.61 12.83 -16.36
N ALA A 99 31.52 11.85 -16.29
CA ALA A 99 32.94 12.08 -16.57
C ALA A 99 33.23 12.40 -18.05
N MET A 100 32.46 11.80 -18.97
CA MET A 100 32.59 11.97 -20.42
C MET A 100 32.00 13.28 -20.97
N ALA A 101 31.22 14.02 -20.17
CA ALA A 101 30.61 15.29 -20.58
C ALA A 101 31.56 16.50 -20.60
N THR A 102 32.86 16.27 -20.38
CA THR A 102 33.91 17.29 -20.49
C THR A 102 34.29 17.64 -21.94
N ASP A 103 33.86 16.85 -22.93
CA ASP A 103 34.13 17.07 -24.36
C ASP A 103 32.84 17.40 -25.15
N PRO A 104 32.73 18.55 -25.85
CA PRO A 104 31.56 18.92 -26.65
C PRO A 104 31.14 17.93 -27.74
N ALA A 105 32.03 17.03 -28.19
CA ALA A 105 31.73 16.02 -29.21
C ALA A 105 31.02 14.76 -28.66
N SER A 106 30.93 14.59 -27.34
CA SER A 106 30.38 13.39 -26.71
C SER A 106 28.85 13.41 -26.53
N ALA A 107 28.20 14.56 -26.70
CA ALA A 107 26.74 14.72 -26.56
C ALA A 107 25.91 13.76 -27.45
N ALA A 108 26.40 13.44 -28.65
CA ALA A 108 25.75 12.49 -29.56
C ALA A 108 25.85 11.02 -29.08
N ARG A 109 26.85 10.70 -28.26
CA ARG A 109 27.06 9.36 -27.66
C ARG A 109 26.41 9.22 -26.28
N LEU A 110 26.19 10.34 -25.58
CA LEU A 110 25.55 10.36 -24.26
C LEU A 110 24.05 10.03 -24.34
N LYS A 111 23.36 10.49 -25.39
CA LYS A 111 21.92 10.22 -25.56
C LYS A 111 21.58 8.71 -25.62
N PRO A 112 22.22 7.87 -26.45
CA PRO A 112 21.91 6.43 -26.48
C PRO A 112 22.30 5.70 -25.19
N GLU A 113 23.35 6.14 -24.47
CA GLU A 113 23.70 5.55 -23.18
C GLU A 113 22.67 5.91 -22.09
N LEU A 114 22.15 7.14 -22.06
CA LEU A 114 21.06 7.52 -21.15
C LEU A 114 19.76 6.76 -21.45
N GLU A 115 19.43 6.55 -22.73
CA GLU A 115 18.28 5.73 -23.14
C GLU A 115 18.45 4.25 -22.73
N LYS A 116 19.65 3.69 -22.88
CA LYS A 116 20.00 2.34 -22.41
C LYS A 116 19.86 2.22 -20.90
N MET A 117 20.29 3.22 -20.13
CA MET A 117 20.11 3.24 -18.68
C MET A 117 18.63 3.31 -18.28
N ALA A 118 17.82 4.10 -19.00
CA ALA A 118 16.38 4.14 -18.78
C ALA A 118 15.72 2.77 -18.99
N ALA A 119 16.16 2.01 -20.01
CA ALA A 119 15.72 0.63 -20.23
C ALA A 119 16.13 -0.30 -19.07
N SER A 120 17.38 -0.23 -18.60
CA SER A 120 17.85 -1.02 -17.46
C SER A 120 17.09 -0.72 -16.16
N ILE A 121 16.68 0.54 -15.92
CA ILE A 121 15.83 0.90 -14.78
C ILE A 121 14.42 0.30 -14.93
N ALA A 122 13.87 0.29 -16.14
CA ALA A 122 12.58 -0.36 -16.41
C ALA A 122 12.64 -1.89 -16.20
N ASP A 123 13.77 -2.52 -16.55
CA ASP A 123 14.02 -3.94 -16.26
C ASP A 123 14.10 -4.21 -14.75
N LEU A 124 14.65 -3.30 -13.95
CA LEU A 124 14.63 -3.38 -12.49
C LEU A 124 13.20 -3.28 -11.92
N ASP A 125 12.38 -2.36 -12.43
CA ASP A 125 10.95 -2.27 -12.05
C ASP A 125 10.23 -3.60 -12.33
N ARG A 126 10.48 -4.19 -13.52
CA ARG A 126 9.93 -5.48 -13.91
C ARG A 126 10.41 -6.61 -13.00
N LEU A 127 11.70 -6.65 -12.68
CA LEU A 127 12.29 -7.63 -11.77
C LEU A 127 11.64 -7.55 -10.37
N VAL A 128 11.40 -6.35 -9.84
CA VAL A 128 10.70 -6.18 -8.55
C VAL A 128 9.25 -6.66 -8.65
N ALA A 129 8.53 -6.29 -9.71
CA ALA A 129 7.14 -6.70 -9.90
C ALA A 129 6.99 -8.23 -10.00
N GLU A 130 7.84 -8.87 -10.82
CA GLU A 130 7.84 -10.33 -11.03
C GLU A 130 8.24 -11.09 -9.77
N ASN A 131 9.07 -10.54 -8.88
CA ASN A 131 9.51 -11.22 -7.66
C ASN A 131 8.74 -10.78 -6.40
N SER A 132 7.83 -9.82 -6.51
CA SER A 132 7.12 -9.20 -5.37
C SER A 132 6.35 -10.18 -4.48
N TYR A 133 5.89 -11.31 -5.01
CA TYR A 133 5.06 -12.27 -4.28
C TYR A 133 5.81 -13.06 -3.18
N PHE A 134 7.14 -13.21 -3.30
CA PHE A 134 7.95 -13.96 -2.31
C PHE A 134 8.92 -13.07 -1.52
N LEU A 135 9.04 -11.79 -1.88
CA LEU A 135 9.93 -10.86 -1.20
C LEU A 135 9.30 -10.32 0.10
N PRO A 136 10.07 -10.21 1.19
CA PRO A 136 9.64 -9.49 2.38
C PRO A 136 9.25 -8.04 2.04
N SER A 137 8.25 -7.51 2.73
CA SER A 137 7.77 -6.13 2.47
C SER A 137 8.86 -5.06 2.65
N TYR A 138 9.88 -5.34 3.47
CA TYR A 138 11.05 -4.47 3.59
C TYR A 138 11.87 -4.43 2.30
N GLU A 139 12.15 -5.60 1.69
CA GLU A 139 12.93 -5.70 0.44
C GLU A 139 12.20 -5.01 -0.72
N VAL A 140 10.90 -5.24 -0.87
CA VAL A 140 10.08 -4.58 -1.90
C VAL A 140 10.15 -3.06 -1.77
N ARG A 141 9.94 -2.52 -0.56
CA ARG A 141 10.02 -1.06 -0.33
C ARG A 141 11.43 -0.51 -0.54
N SER A 142 12.45 -1.25 -0.12
CA SER A 142 13.86 -0.86 -0.30
C SER A 142 14.23 -0.79 -1.79
N SER A 143 13.86 -1.79 -2.57
CA SER A 143 14.08 -1.85 -4.02
C SER A 143 13.33 -0.74 -4.76
N LEU A 144 12.05 -0.49 -4.43
CA LEU A 144 11.28 0.61 -5.04
C LEU A 144 11.86 1.98 -4.72
N ARG A 145 12.32 2.20 -3.48
CA ARG A 145 13.03 3.44 -3.11
C ARG A 145 14.33 3.61 -3.90
N ALA A 146 15.09 2.53 -4.06
CA ALA A 146 16.33 2.56 -4.85
C ALA A 146 16.07 2.86 -6.33
N ILE A 147 15.01 2.29 -6.92
CA ILE A 147 14.61 2.61 -8.30
C ILE A 147 14.19 4.08 -8.44
N ALA A 148 13.43 4.62 -7.50
CA ALA A 148 13.05 6.04 -7.50
C ALA A 148 14.28 6.95 -7.48
N ALA A 149 15.28 6.63 -6.63
CA ALA A 149 16.55 7.36 -6.58
C ALA A 149 17.34 7.27 -7.90
N LEU A 150 17.35 6.11 -8.57
CA LEU A 150 17.99 5.96 -9.90
C LEU A 150 17.28 6.80 -10.97
N LYS A 151 15.95 6.86 -10.95
CA LYS A 151 15.16 7.69 -11.89
C LYS A 151 15.46 9.17 -11.70
N GLU A 152 15.51 9.63 -10.44
CA GLU A 152 15.87 11.01 -10.12
C GLU A 152 17.31 11.34 -10.54
N ALA A 153 18.26 10.43 -10.28
CA ALA A 153 19.66 10.60 -10.68
C ALA A 153 19.82 10.65 -12.21
N LEU A 154 19.05 9.83 -12.95
CA LEU A 154 19.02 9.84 -14.41
C LEU A 154 18.46 11.15 -14.96
N GLU A 155 17.36 11.67 -14.41
CA GLU A 155 16.77 12.94 -14.85
C GLU A 155 17.70 14.13 -14.54
N ALA A 156 18.35 14.12 -13.37
CA ALA A 156 19.38 15.08 -13.04
C ALA A 156 20.53 15.06 -14.06
N ALA A 157 21.06 13.86 -14.39
CA ALA A 157 22.08 13.72 -15.43
C ALA A 157 21.58 14.14 -16.81
N ASN A 158 20.33 13.85 -17.17
CA ASN A 158 19.75 14.27 -18.44
C ASN A 158 19.69 15.81 -18.54
N SER A 159 19.31 16.49 -17.46
CA SER A 159 19.26 17.95 -17.38
C SER A 159 20.64 18.62 -17.44
N GLU A 160 21.65 17.98 -16.82
CA GLU A 160 23.04 18.45 -16.75
C GLU A 160 23.78 18.25 -18.07
N LEU A 161 23.62 17.09 -18.70
CA LEU A 161 24.39 16.67 -19.87
C LEU A 161 23.71 17.03 -21.20
N LEU A 162 22.39 17.23 -21.20
CA LEU A 162 21.60 17.66 -22.36
C LEU A 162 20.74 18.89 -21.99
N PRO A 163 21.35 20.07 -21.78
CA PRO A 163 20.60 21.28 -21.44
C PRO A 163 19.61 21.60 -22.56
N ARG A 164 18.32 21.39 -22.27
CA ARG A 164 17.25 21.68 -23.22
C ARG A 164 17.26 23.18 -23.51
N LYS A 165 17.41 23.54 -24.79
CA LYS A 165 17.21 24.91 -25.27
C LYS A 165 15.82 25.37 -24.82
N LYS A 166 15.77 26.23 -23.79
CA LYS A 166 14.52 26.86 -23.35
C LYS A 166 13.98 27.70 -24.50
N PHE A 167 12.81 27.31 -24.98
CA PHE A 167 12.00 28.07 -25.93
C PHE A 167 11.93 29.54 -25.48
N SER A 168 12.46 30.46 -26.29
CA SER A 168 12.22 31.89 -26.12
C SER A 168 10.90 32.25 -26.79
N PHE A 169 9.85 32.43 -26.01
CA PHE A 169 8.57 32.95 -26.50
C PHE A 169 8.71 34.45 -26.81
N ARG A 170 8.54 34.82 -28.09
CA ARG A 170 8.43 36.22 -28.53
C ARG A 170 6.96 36.62 -28.52
N ASN A 171 6.58 37.54 -27.63
CA ASN A 171 5.23 38.06 -27.49
C ASN A 171 4.74 38.80 -28.75
N LYS A 172 3.51 38.50 -29.18
CA LYS A 172 2.64 39.39 -29.97
C LYS A 172 1.22 39.33 -29.41
N ALA A 173 0.65 40.51 -29.18
CA ALA A 173 -0.64 40.80 -28.57
C ALA A 173 -1.83 40.65 -29.58
N PRO A 174 -3.10 40.70 -29.11
CA PRO A 174 -4.21 39.86 -29.60
C PRO A 174 -5.21 40.56 -30.53
N LYS A 175 -6.06 39.76 -31.22
CA LYS A 175 -7.38 40.19 -31.74
C LYS A 175 -8.44 39.07 -31.61
N LYS A 176 -9.66 39.54 -31.40
CA LYS A 176 -10.92 38.93 -30.92
C LYS A 176 -11.60 37.90 -31.86
N ASP A 177 -12.20 36.87 -31.22
CA ASP A 177 -13.50 36.15 -31.38
C ASP A 177 -14.33 36.18 -32.68
N PRO A 178 -15.36 35.29 -32.84
CA PRO A 178 -15.62 33.96 -32.26
C PRO A 178 -16.00 32.91 -33.35
N THR A 179 -16.27 31.65 -33.00
CA THR A 179 -17.47 30.84 -33.38
C THR A 179 -17.25 29.36 -33.04
N PHE A 180 -18.27 28.79 -32.39
CA PHE A 180 -18.52 27.38 -32.05
C PHE A 180 -18.17 26.36 -33.15
N LEU A 181 -17.75 25.16 -32.75
CA LEU A 181 -18.42 23.88 -33.05
C LEU A 181 -17.76 22.69 -32.32
N VAL A 182 -18.64 21.80 -31.89
CA VAL A 182 -18.51 20.57 -31.09
C VAL A 182 -17.40 19.62 -31.57
N LYS A 183 -16.69 18.96 -30.65
CA LYS A 183 -15.94 17.72 -30.94
C LYS A 183 -16.10 16.65 -29.86
N GLU A 184 -16.32 15.46 -30.40
CA GLU A 184 -16.33 14.11 -29.85
C GLU A 184 -15.35 13.81 -28.71
N ILE A 185 -15.82 12.89 -27.88
CA ILE A 185 -15.13 12.19 -26.82
C ILE A 185 -14.21 11.14 -27.47
N GLU A 186 -12.91 11.27 -27.27
CA GLU A 186 -11.96 10.16 -27.37
C GLU A 186 -11.08 10.12 -26.12
N GLU A 187 -11.00 8.92 -25.55
CA GLU A 187 -10.24 8.53 -24.36
C GLU A 187 -8.76 8.89 -24.48
N ALA A 188 -8.30 9.84 -23.65
CA ALA A 188 -6.88 10.10 -23.46
C ALA A 188 -6.42 9.59 -22.09
N LYS A 189 -5.63 8.51 -22.12
CA LYS A 189 -4.67 8.14 -21.08
C LYS A 189 -3.84 9.38 -20.72
N VAL A 190 -4.04 9.92 -19.52
CA VAL A 190 -3.11 10.87 -18.92
C VAL A 190 -2.31 10.13 -17.86
N SER A 191 -1.02 9.97 -18.14
CA SER A 191 0.01 9.65 -17.16
C SER A 191 0.10 10.80 -16.16
N VAL A 192 -0.41 10.60 -14.95
CA VAL A 192 -0.29 11.57 -13.86
C VAL A 192 0.83 11.10 -12.95
N ALA A 193 1.96 11.83 -12.98
CA ALA A 193 2.93 11.81 -11.89
C ALA A 193 2.26 12.36 -10.62
N PRO A 194 2.59 11.87 -9.42
CA PRO A 194 1.90 12.26 -8.20
C PRO A 194 2.40 13.65 -7.76
N GLU A 195 1.72 14.70 -8.18
CA GLU A 195 1.82 15.98 -7.49
C GLU A 195 1.05 15.85 -6.17
N LYS A 196 1.81 15.91 -5.07
CA LYS A 196 1.26 16.12 -3.72
C LYS A 196 0.37 17.36 -3.75
N PRO A 197 -0.81 17.37 -3.10
CA PRO A 197 -1.59 18.58 -2.98
C PRO A 197 -0.77 19.61 -2.19
N ASP A 198 -0.51 20.75 -2.80
CA ASP A 198 0.20 21.86 -2.19
C ASP A 198 -0.71 22.48 -1.11
N LEU A 199 -0.20 22.62 0.11
CA LEU A 199 -0.85 23.27 1.27
C LEU A 199 -1.37 24.70 0.96
N ALA A 200 -0.95 25.27 -0.18
CA ALA A 200 -1.42 26.54 -0.71
C ALA A 200 -2.93 26.56 -1.06
N VAL A 201 -3.49 25.46 -1.60
CA VAL A 201 -4.92 25.40 -1.99
C VAL A 201 -5.85 25.49 -0.78
N VAL A 202 -5.39 24.93 0.35
CA VAL A 202 -6.12 24.94 1.62
C VAL A 202 -6.21 26.35 2.20
N ARG A 203 -5.32 27.31 1.86
CA ARG A 203 -5.30 28.64 2.50
C ARG A 203 -6.15 29.71 1.81
N GLU A 204 -6.41 29.60 0.51
CA GLU A 204 -7.10 30.65 -0.26
C GLU A 204 -8.59 30.37 -0.52
N THR A 205 -9.10 29.19 -0.14
CA THR A 205 -10.50 28.79 -0.33
C THR A 205 -11.40 29.23 0.84
N PRO A 206 -12.65 29.65 0.58
CA PRO A 206 -13.66 29.90 1.62
C PRO A 206 -13.87 28.66 2.49
N GLY A 207 -14.03 28.85 3.81
CA GLY A 207 -14.08 27.70 4.70
C GLY A 207 -14.23 28.00 6.18
N PHE A 208 -14.58 26.99 6.95
CA PHE A 208 -14.52 27.03 8.41
C PHE A 208 -13.12 26.63 8.90
N ARG A 209 -12.57 27.44 9.79
CA ARG A 209 -11.20 27.29 10.30
C ARG A 209 -11.12 27.53 11.80
N GLU A 210 -10.26 26.77 12.47
CA GLU A 210 -9.84 27.05 13.85
C GLU A 210 -11.03 27.20 14.81
N LYS A 211 -11.98 26.26 14.75
CA LYS A 211 -13.15 26.21 15.64
C LYS A 211 -13.11 24.99 16.54
N GLU A 212 -13.65 25.16 17.73
CA GLU A 212 -13.73 24.11 18.74
C GLU A 212 -15.13 24.09 19.38
N GLY A 213 -15.71 22.89 19.53
CA GLY A 213 -16.96 22.70 20.29
C GLY A 213 -18.19 23.41 19.72
N SER A 214 -18.20 23.70 18.41
CA SER A 214 -19.23 24.54 17.78
C SER A 214 -20.02 23.81 16.71
N ILE A 215 -21.29 24.20 16.55
CA ILE A 215 -22.14 23.76 15.43
C ILE A 215 -22.03 24.79 14.31
N LEU A 216 -21.66 24.35 13.12
CA LEU A 216 -21.39 25.19 11.96
C LEU A 216 -22.31 24.80 10.81
N ILE A 217 -23.10 25.75 10.32
CA ILE A 217 -24.07 25.51 9.24
C ILE A 217 -23.76 26.46 8.08
N LYS A 218 -23.63 25.92 6.87
CA LYS A 218 -23.50 26.70 5.63
C LYS A 218 -24.45 26.13 4.59
N HIS A 219 -25.21 27.03 3.97
CA HIS A 219 -26.12 26.73 2.86
C HIS A 219 -25.49 27.23 1.57
N PHE A 220 -25.36 26.35 0.58
CA PHE A 220 -24.88 26.64 -0.77
C PHE A 220 -26.09 26.76 -1.70
N ARG A 221 -26.37 27.97 -2.18
CA ARG A 221 -27.43 28.21 -3.16
C ARG A 221 -26.81 28.35 -4.55
N VAL A 222 -27.55 27.87 -5.55
CA VAL A 222 -27.15 27.76 -6.97
C VAL A 222 -26.74 29.10 -7.62
N SER A 223 -27.02 30.24 -6.98
CA SER A 223 -26.87 31.58 -7.57
C SER A 223 -25.53 32.28 -7.30
N GLU A 224 -24.62 31.70 -6.52
CA GLU A 224 -23.29 32.29 -6.29
C GLU A 224 -22.26 31.71 -7.27
N GLU A 225 -22.13 32.35 -8.43
CA GLU A 225 -21.24 31.99 -9.56
C GLU A 225 -19.72 32.01 -9.24
N GLY A 226 -19.33 31.97 -7.95
CA GLY A 226 -17.94 32.06 -7.50
C GLY A 226 -17.55 31.20 -6.28
N GLU A 227 -18.50 30.64 -5.51
CA GLU A 227 -18.20 29.84 -4.30
C GLU A 227 -18.46 28.34 -4.53
N GLY A 228 -17.62 27.69 -5.34
CA GLY A 228 -17.74 26.25 -5.60
C GLY A 228 -16.92 25.37 -4.64
N ASP A 229 -15.80 25.90 -4.14
CA ASP A 229 -14.85 25.12 -3.36
C ASP A 229 -14.93 25.55 -1.89
N PHE A 230 -15.04 24.58 -0.99
CA PHE A 230 -15.15 24.85 0.45
C PHE A 230 -14.13 24.05 1.24
N THR A 231 -13.61 24.66 2.31
CA THR A 231 -12.57 24.07 3.13
C THR A 231 -13.00 23.97 4.60
N LEU A 232 -12.79 22.81 5.20
CA LEU A 232 -12.89 22.58 6.64
C LEU A 232 -11.47 22.33 7.15
N ALA A 233 -10.92 23.24 7.94
CA ALA A 233 -9.56 23.12 8.44
C ALA A 233 -9.46 23.35 9.95
N ASP A 234 -8.63 22.59 10.65
CA ASP A 234 -8.29 22.85 12.06
C ASP A 234 -9.54 22.92 12.96
N LEU A 235 -10.45 21.94 12.84
CA LEU A 235 -11.67 21.88 13.65
C LEU A 235 -11.57 20.76 14.68
N ASN A 236 -11.99 21.05 15.92
CA ASN A 236 -12.02 20.08 17.01
C ASN A 236 -13.42 19.99 17.61
N SER A 237 -13.94 18.79 17.85
CA SER A 237 -15.22 18.60 18.56
C SER A 237 -16.39 19.39 17.94
N CYS A 238 -16.39 19.57 16.61
CA CYS A 238 -17.38 20.38 15.90
C CYS A 238 -18.40 19.53 15.15
N GLU A 239 -19.61 20.05 14.99
CA GLU A 239 -20.63 19.47 14.14
C GLU A 239 -20.92 20.40 12.97
N ILE A 240 -20.74 19.92 11.74
CA ILE A 240 -20.74 20.72 10.53
C ILE A 240 -21.83 20.23 9.59
N TYR A 241 -22.69 21.14 9.14
CA TYR A 241 -23.74 20.89 8.17
C TYR A 241 -23.53 21.77 6.93
N LEU A 242 -23.17 21.15 5.80
CA LEU A 242 -23.02 21.78 4.49
C LEU A 242 -24.20 21.35 3.63
N ARG A 243 -25.21 22.22 3.50
CA ARG A 243 -26.42 21.94 2.71
C ARG A 243 -26.30 22.59 1.35
N GLY A 244 -26.71 21.90 0.29
CA GLY A 244 -26.61 22.40 -1.08
C GLY A 244 -25.55 21.69 -1.90
N ARG A 245 -25.23 22.27 -3.06
CA ARG A 245 -24.27 21.73 -4.03
C ARG A 245 -22.92 22.41 -3.92
N LEU A 246 -21.86 21.61 -3.85
CA LEU A 246 -20.48 22.07 -3.86
C LEU A 246 -19.76 21.53 -5.10
N ARG A 247 -18.75 22.25 -5.57
CA ARG A 247 -17.83 21.78 -6.61
C ARG A 247 -16.73 20.91 -6.02
N ALA A 248 -16.08 21.36 -4.95
CA ALA A 248 -15.05 20.60 -4.25
C ALA A 248 -15.11 20.84 -2.75
N LEU A 249 -14.73 19.83 -1.97
CA LEU A 249 -14.63 19.93 -0.52
C LEU A 249 -13.25 19.46 -0.06
N PHE A 250 -12.56 20.32 0.69
CA PHE A 250 -11.27 20.02 1.29
C PHE A 250 -11.45 19.90 2.81
N ILE A 251 -11.02 18.78 3.38
CA ILE A 251 -11.11 18.51 4.82
C ILE A 251 -9.69 18.26 5.31
N HIS A 252 -9.22 19.07 6.25
CA HIS A 252 -7.84 19.05 6.69
C HIS A 252 -7.72 19.22 8.21
N ARG A 253 -7.05 18.32 8.94
CA ARG A 253 -6.85 18.43 10.40
C ARG A 253 -8.18 18.59 11.17
N LEU A 254 -9.01 17.55 11.11
CA LEU A 254 -10.24 17.46 11.92
C LEU A 254 -10.08 16.40 13.02
N THR A 255 -10.53 16.72 14.23
CA THR A 255 -10.51 15.79 15.36
C THR A 255 -11.85 15.78 16.07
N ASP A 256 -12.41 14.60 16.35
CA ASP A 256 -13.71 14.44 17.04
C ASP A 256 -14.85 15.24 16.38
N CYS A 257 -14.83 15.33 15.04
CA CYS A 257 -15.80 16.14 14.29
C CYS A 257 -16.85 15.28 13.58
N ARG A 258 -18.03 15.84 13.41
CA ARG A 258 -19.11 15.28 12.60
C ARG A 258 -19.40 16.19 11.43
N VAL A 259 -19.24 15.69 10.20
CA VAL A 259 -19.48 16.48 8.99
C VAL A 259 -20.60 15.83 8.18
N PHE A 260 -21.60 16.62 7.86
CA PHE A 260 -22.72 16.25 7.02
C PHE A 260 -22.72 17.16 5.81
N ALA A 261 -22.36 16.63 4.65
CA ALA A 261 -22.35 17.38 3.41
C ALA A 261 -23.39 16.84 2.42
N GLY A 262 -24.01 17.77 1.70
CA GLY A 262 -24.83 17.49 0.53
C GLY A 262 -24.01 16.98 -0.67
N ALA A 263 -24.53 17.23 -1.87
CA ALA A 263 -23.92 16.72 -3.10
C ALA A 263 -22.67 17.54 -3.49
N VAL A 264 -21.54 16.84 -3.67
CA VAL A 264 -20.30 17.42 -4.19
C VAL A 264 -20.05 16.94 -5.62
N LEU A 265 -20.16 17.84 -6.59
CA LEU A 265 -20.03 17.56 -8.03
C LEU A 265 -18.66 17.02 -8.43
N GLY A 266 -17.60 17.53 -7.81
CA GLY A 266 -16.22 17.17 -8.13
C GLY A 266 -15.66 16.13 -7.17
N SER A 267 -14.54 16.47 -6.54
CA SER A 267 -13.80 15.59 -5.63
C SER A 267 -13.82 16.10 -4.20
N ILE A 268 -13.72 15.16 -3.26
CA ILE A 268 -13.43 15.45 -1.86
C ILE A 268 -12.01 14.98 -1.54
N LEU A 269 -11.21 15.86 -0.96
CA LEU A 269 -9.89 15.54 -0.43
C LEU A 269 -9.95 15.62 1.10
N ILE A 270 -9.53 14.55 1.76
CA ILE A 270 -9.54 14.41 3.21
C ILE A 270 -8.12 14.12 3.67
N GLU A 271 -7.59 14.95 4.55
CA GLU A 271 -6.22 14.88 5.04
C GLU A 271 -6.17 15.06 6.56
N GLU A 272 -5.42 14.20 7.25
CA GLU A 272 -5.19 14.28 8.70
C GLU A 272 -6.49 14.35 9.52
N VAL A 273 -7.33 13.31 9.46
CA VAL A 273 -8.58 13.26 10.24
C VAL A 273 -8.55 12.14 11.28
N SER A 274 -9.07 12.39 12.48
CA SER A 274 -9.09 11.41 13.57
C SER A 274 -10.38 11.44 14.37
N ASP A 275 -10.93 10.26 14.68
CA ASP A 275 -12.10 10.09 15.54
C ASP A 275 -13.34 10.85 15.01
N CYS A 276 -13.47 10.96 13.70
CA CYS A 276 -14.54 11.72 13.05
C CYS A 276 -15.66 10.83 12.51
N LEU A 277 -16.82 11.44 12.23
CA LEU A 277 -17.88 10.86 11.42
C LEU A 277 -18.15 11.77 10.23
N LEU A 278 -18.00 11.25 9.01
CA LEU A 278 -18.09 12.02 7.78
C LEU A 278 -19.15 11.41 6.86
N MET A 279 -20.27 12.10 6.67
CA MET A 279 -21.32 11.74 5.70
C MET A 279 -21.19 12.60 4.44
N LEU A 280 -20.75 11.98 3.35
CA LEU A 280 -20.31 12.69 2.14
C LEU A 280 -20.82 12.02 0.87
N ALA A 281 -21.25 12.82 -0.10
CA ALA A 281 -21.65 12.35 -1.43
C ALA A 281 -20.81 13.06 -2.51
N SER A 282 -20.07 12.31 -3.33
CA SER A 282 -19.17 12.90 -4.33
C SER A 282 -18.83 11.95 -5.49
N HIS A 283 -18.27 12.46 -6.58
CA HIS A 283 -17.81 11.58 -7.66
C HIS A 283 -16.53 10.82 -7.27
N GLN A 284 -15.62 11.49 -6.57
CA GLN A 284 -14.29 10.99 -6.22
C GLN A 284 -13.93 11.40 -4.79
N ILE A 285 -13.43 10.45 -3.99
CA ILE A 285 -13.00 10.71 -2.61
C ILE A 285 -11.58 10.16 -2.42
N ARG A 286 -10.67 11.02 -1.97
CA ARG A 286 -9.29 10.66 -1.60
C ARG A 286 -9.06 10.98 -0.13
N ILE A 287 -8.52 10.00 0.58
CA ILE A 287 -8.33 10.04 2.03
C ILE A 287 -6.86 9.75 2.34
N HIS A 288 -6.20 10.70 2.98
CA HIS A 288 -4.82 10.59 3.40
C HIS A 288 -4.73 10.78 4.92
N HIS A 289 -3.97 9.92 5.60
CA HIS A 289 -3.72 10.03 7.05
C HIS A 289 -4.98 10.04 7.95
N ALA A 290 -6.00 9.23 7.62
CA ALA A 290 -7.19 9.10 8.47
C ALA A 290 -7.02 8.03 9.57
N ARG A 291 -7.58 8.28 10.76
CA ARG A 291 -7.50 7.36 11.91
C ARG A 291 -8.85 7.21 12.60
N ALA A 292 -9.24 5.97 12.90
CA ALA A 292 -10.44 5.66 13.71
C ALA A 292 -11.70 6.48 13.29
N THR A 293 -11.89 6.66 11.98
CA THR A 293 -12.90 7.57 11.42
C THR A 293 -13.91 6.78 10.61
N ASP A 294 -15.19 7.15 10.75
CA ASP A 294 -16.31 6.55 10.06
C ASP A 294 -16.73 7.39 8.85
N PHE A 295 -16.79 6.75 7.68
CA PHE A 295 -17.16 7.37 6.42
C PHE A 295 -18.48 6.78 5.92
N TYR A 296 -19.51 7.61 5.80
CA TYR A 296 -20.78 7.27 5.17
C TYR A 296 -20.80 7.90 3.78
N LEU A 297 -20.55 7.09 2.76
CA LEU A 297 -20.23 7.59 1.43
C LEU A 297 -21.28 7.21 0.40
N ARG A 298 -21.54 8.13 -0.52
CA ARG A 298 -22.14 7.83 -1.82
C ARG A 298 -21.18 8.32 -2.89
N VAL A 299 -20.65 7.38 -3.67
CA VAL A 299 -19.57 7.66 -4.61
C VAL A 299 -19.78 7.04 -5.99
N ARG A 300 -19.27 7.69 -7.04
CA ARG A 300 -19.29 7.14 -8.41
C ARG A 300 -18.03 6.34 -8.76
N SER A 301 -16.94 6.58 -8.03
CA SER A 301 -15.69 5.83 -8.13
C SER A 301 -15.32 5.22 -6.79
N ARG A 302 -14.40 4.26 -6.81
CA ARG A 302 -13.85 3.63 -5.60
C ARG A 302 -13.13 4.69 -4.75
N PRO A 303 -13.43 4.83 -3.46
CA PRO A 303 -12.66 5.69 -2.57
C PRO A 303 -11.21 5.22 -2.50
N ILE A 304 -10.28 6.16 -2.46
CA ILE A 304 -8.85 5.88 -2.34
C ILE A 304 -8.39 6.26 -0.94
N ILE A 305 -7.69 5.35 -0.27
CA ILE A 305 -7.04 5.60 1.02
C ILE A 305 -5.53 5.45 0.92
N GLU A 306 -4.81 6.27 1.68
CA GLU A 306 -3.35 6.19 1.86
C GLU A 306 -3.01 6.52 3.33
N ASP A 307 -2.02 5.81 3.89
CA ASP A 307 -1.51 6.00 5.27
C ASP A 307 -2.60 6.10 6.36
N SER A 308 -3.73 5.44 6.13
CA SER A 308 -4.92 5.48 6.98
C SER A 308 -5.06 4.19 7.79
N HIS A 309 -5.66 4.26 8.98
CA HIS A 309 -5.73 3.14 9.92
C HIS A 309 -7.07 3.09 10.65
N ALA A 310 -7.65 1.89 10.77
CA ALA A 310 -8.92 1.65 11.46
C ALA A 310 -10.08 2.54 10.93
N VAL A 311 -10.10 2.82 9.63
CA VAL A 311 -11.18 3.56 8.99
C VAL A 311 -12.33 2.62 8.64
N ARG A 312 -13.57 3.10 8.70
CA ARG A 312 -14.74 2.26 8.42
C ARG A 312 -15.67 2.92 7.43
N PHE A 313 -16.28 2.13 6.55
CA PHE A 313 -17.13 2.62 5.46
C PHE A 313 -18.55 2.10 5.54
N ALA A 314 -19.52 2.94 5.23
CA ALA A 314 -20.95 2.67 5.23
C ALA A 314 -21.65 3.43 4.09
N PRO A 315 -22.87 3.04 3.71
CA PRO A 315 -23.65 3.79 2.72
C PRO A 315 -24.09 5.15 3.27
N TYR A 316 -24.13 6.17 2.42
CA TYR A 316 -24.67 7.49 2.73
C TYR A 316 -26.15 7.44 3.17
N ARG A 317 -26.49 8.15 4.25
CA ARG A 317 -27.84 8.17 4.85
C ARG A 317 -28.26 9.55 5.37
N LEU A 318 -27.75 10.63 4.78
CA LEU A 318 -28.19 11.99 5.11
C LEU A 318 -29.50 12.29 4.36
N LEU A 319 -30.49 12.82 5.07
CA LEU A 319 -31.74 13.30 4.49
C LEU A 319 -32.03 14.72 4.96
N TYR A 320 -32.33 15.63 4.04
CA TYR A 320 -32.88 16.96 4.31
C TYR A 320 -33.70 17.43 3.12
N GLU A 321 -34.50 18.49 3.28
CA GLU A 321 -35.32 19.02 2.20
C GLU A 321 -34.47 19.46 1.00
N GLY A 322 -34.71 18.86 -0.18
CA GLY A 322 -34.00 19.18 -1.42
C GLY A 322 -32.78 18.31 -1.74
N ILE A 323 -32.30 17.46 -0.83
CA ILE A 323 -31.09 16.62 -1.08
C ILE A 323 -31.23 15.70 -2.29
N GLU A 324 -32.42 15.12 -2.51
CA GLU A 324 -32.66 14.20 -3.63
C GLU A 324 -32.55 14.91 -5.00
N GLU A 325 -33.02 16.16 -5.08
CA GLU A 325 -32.87 16.98 -6.28
C GLU A 325 -31.40 17.38 -6.48
N GLU A 326 -30.71 17.78 -5.41
CA GLU A 326 -29.29 18.13 -5.45
C GLU A 326 -28.40 16.95 -5.87
N LEU A 327 -28.69 15.74 -5.38
CA LEU A 327 -28.01 14.51 -5.76
C LEU A 327 -28.31 14.14 -7.22
N ARG A 328 -29.56 14.28 -7.67
CA ARG A 328 -29.96 14.05 -9.06
C ARG A 328 -29.23 14.98 -10.02
N ASP A 329 -29.27 16.28 -9.75
CA ASP A 329 -28.57 17.31 -10.54
C ASP A 329 -27.06 17.11 -10.57
N SER A 330 -26.52 16.48 -9.53
CA SER A 330 -25.09 16.18 -9.43
C SER A 330 -24.71 14.81 -9.98
N GLY A 331 -25.65 14.06 -10.57
CA GLY A 331 -25.40 12.72 -11.10
C GLY A 331 -25.05 11.68 -10.02
N LEU A 332 -25.53 11.89 -8.80
CA LEU A 332 -25.36 11.07 -7.58
C LEU A 332 -26.69 10.46 -7.08
N GLU A 333 -27.71 10.40 -7.94
CA GLU A 333 -29.01 9.80 -7.60
C GLU A 333 -28.88 8.31 -7.23
N GLU A 334 -28.12 7.55 -8.02
CA GLU A 334 -27.98 6.10 -7.83
C GLU A 334 -26.90 5.75 -6.82
N GLU A 335 -27.23 4.83 -5.91
CA GLU A 335 -26.24 4.19 -5.03
C GLU A 335 -25.52 3.07 -5.79
N THR A 336 -24.23 3.26 -6.04
CA THR A 336 -23.42 2.32 -6.85
C THR A 336 -22.81 1.20 -6.01
N GLY A 337 -22.81 1.31 -4.68
CA GLY A 337 -22.14 0.36 -3.79
C GLY A 337 -20.61 0.52 -3.75
N ASN A 338 -20.04 1.47 -4.49
CA ASN A 338 -18.59 1.70 -4.54
C ASN A 338 -17.98 2.08 -3.19
N TRP A 339 -18.78 2.58 -2.24
CA TRP A 339 -18.35 2.85 -0.86
C TRP A 339 -17.80 1.59 -0.16
N ALA A 340 -18.20 0.39 -0.58
CA ALA A 340 -17.72 -0.89 -0.02
C ALA A 340 -16.44 -1.40 -0.69
N ASN A 341 -15.99 -0.77 -1.78
CA ASN A 341 -14.83 -1.17 -2.58
C ASN A 341 -13.74 -0.08 -2.50
N VAL A 342 -12.92 -0.13 -1.46
CA VAL A 342 -11.92 0.91 -1.18
C VAL A 342 -10.53 0.45 -1.65
N ASP A 343 -9.86 1.32 -2.40
CA ASP A 343 -8.51 1.09 -2.91
C ASP A 343 -7.49 1.67 -1.91
N ASP A 344 -6.70 0.79 -1.27
CA ASP A 344 -5.61 1.17 -0.36
C ASP A 344 -4.27 1.17 -1.09
N PHE A 345 -3.76 2.36 -1.40
CA PHE A 345 -2.52 2.52 -2.18
C PHE A 345 -1.28 2.07 -1.40
N GLY A 346 -1.33 2.10 -0.06
CA GLY A 346 -0.23 1.61 0.79
C GLY A 346 -0.18 0.08 0.88
N TRP A 347 -1.23 -0.61 0.45
CA TRP A 347 -1.39 -2.06 0.61
C TRP A 347 -1.17 -2.83 -0.70
N LEU A 348 0.07 -3.26 -0.93
CA LEU A 348 0.47 -3.99 -2.13
C LEU A 348 0.19 -5.51 -2.09
N ARG A 349 -0.60 -6.00 -1.14
CA ARG A 349 -0.88 -7.44 -0.98
C ARG A 349 -2.23 -7.81 -1.59
N ALA A 350 -2.35 -9.05 -2.08
CA ALA A 350 -3.59 -9.57 -2.69
C ALA A 350 -4.73 -9.83 -1.68
N VAL A 351 -4.42 -9.87 -0.38
CA VAL A 351 -5.43 -10.00 0.69
C VAL A 351 -6.06 -8.64 1.00
N GLN A 352 -7.26 -8.63 1.58
CA GLN A 352 -7.90 -7.38 2.01
C GLN A 352 -6.99 -6.58 2.96
N SER A 353 -6.93 -5.26 2.74
CA SER A 353 -6.18 -4.37 3.63
C SER A 353 -6.80 -4.37 5.04
N PRO A 354 -6.00 -4.51 6.10
CA PRO A 354 -6.47 -4.40 7.47
C PRO A 354 -6.78 -2.95 7.89
N ASN A 355 -6.43 -1.98 7.05
CA ASN A 355 -6.55 -0.56 7.37
C ASN A 355 -7.98 -0.04 7.33
N TRP A 356 -8.87 -0.76 6.62
CA TRP A 356 -10.26 -0.39 6.47
C TRP A 356 -11.20 -1.58 6.62
N SER A 357 -12.46 -1.27 6.92
CA SER A 357 -13.53 -2.28 7.00
C SER A 357 -14.89 -1.67 6.65
N VAL A 358 -15.88 -2.52 6.40
CA VAL A 358 -17.28 -2.08 6.26
C VAL A 358 -17.95 -2.08 7.64
N ILE A 359 -18.70 -1.02 7.96
CA ILE A 359 -19.47 -0.94 9.20
C ILE A 359 -20.64 -1.95 9.13
N PRO A 360 -20.75 -2.88 10.10
CA PRO A 360 -21.90 -3.79 10.24
C PRO A 360 -23.20 -3.02 10.39
N GLU A 361 -24.31 -3.55 9.87
CA GLU A 361 -25.57 -2.82 9.78
C GLU A 361 -26.10 -2.36 11.15
N GLU A 362 -25.82 -3.14 12.19
CA GLU A 362 -26.24 -2.92 13.58
C GLU A 362 -25.49 -1.77 14.24
N GLN A 363 -24.30 -1.44 13.73
CA GLN A 363 -23.44 -0.35 14.23
C GLN A 363 -23.57 0.93 13.41
N ARG A 364 -24.30 0.88 12.30
CA ARG A 364 -24.49 2.06 11.44
C ARG A 364 -25.36 3.08 12.16
N VAL A 365 -24.96 4.34 12.04
CA VAL A 365 -25.80 5.46 12.47
C VAL A 365 -27.08 5.46 11.64
N GLN A 366 -28.20 5.73 12.31
CA GLN A 366 -29.50 5.85 11.66
C GLN A 366 -29.53 7.08 10.75
N THR A 367 -30.53 7.14 9.89
CA THR A 367 -30.76 8.29 9.02
C THR A 367 -30.74 9.59 9.83
N ILE A 368 -29.86 10.51 9.45
CA ILE A 368 -29.74 11.82 10.11
C ILE A 368 -30.59 12.81 9.34
N MET A 369 -31.53 13.42 10.04
CA MET A 369 -32.35 14.54 9.59
C MET A 369 -31.89 15.75 10.41
N PRO A 370 -31.02 16.63 9.86
CA PRO A 370 -30.63 17.83 10.59
C PRO A 370 -31.86 18.72 10.79
N SER A 371 -32.10 19.16 12.03
CA SER A 371 -33.23 20.04 12.37
C SER A 371 -33.17 21.36 11.59
N GLU A 372 -34.34 21.98 11.36
CA GLU A 372 -34.49 23.16 10.50
C GLU A 372 -34.06 24.50 11.13
N ASP A 373 -33.56 24.51 12.37
CA ASP A 373 -33.30 25.75 13.13
C ASP A 373 -31.85 26.25 13.06
#